data_AF-A0A2T6DDJ6-F1
#
_entry.id   AF-A0A2T6DDJ6-F1
#
_cell.length_a   1.000
_cell.length_b   1.000
_cell.length_c   1.000
_cell.angle_alpha   90.00
_cell.angle_beta   90.00
_cell.angle_gamma   90.00
#
_symmetry.space_group_name_H-M   'P 1'
#
loop_
_entity.id
_entity.type
_entity.pdbx_description
1 polymer ?
#
loop_
_entity_poly.entity_id
_entity_poly.type
_entity_poly.pdbx_seq_one_letter_code
_entity_poly.pdbx_strand_id
1 'polypeptide(L)'
;MKFLHFSFIPRSADLALLVLRAWFGLSLMLLHGWGKVSGFSAMAAKFPDPLHLGSASLSLGMATFAEFVCAGLVVLGLFTRFAALGVMITMGVAFWLVHGHQLTGPASGEMAFLYLGVFLPIFVGGPGKYSIDAAMGVK
;
A
#
# COMPACT_ATOMS: atom_id res chain seq x y z
N MET A 1 -25.32 -8.42 26.93
CA MET A 1 -24.49 -8.28 25.70
C MET A 1 -24.08 -9.63 25.08
N LYS A 2 -24.85 -10.72 25.23
CA LYS A 2 -24.53 -12.05 24.66
C LYS A 2 -24.81 -12.19 23.15
N PHE A 3 -25.58 -11.28 22.56
CA PHE A 3 -26.02 -11.36 21.15
C PHE A 3 -24.94 -10.98 20.11
N LEU A 4 -23.83 -10.36 20.53
CA LEU A 4 -22.72 -9.99 19.62
C LEU A 4 -21.52 -10.95 19.68
N HIS A 5 -21.70 -12.14 20.26
CA HIS A 5 -20.64 -13.13 20.37
C HIS A 5 -20.61 -14.01 19.10
N PHE A 6 -19.84 -13.57 18.10
CA PHE A 6 -19.64 -14.28 16.83
C PHE A 6 -18.73 -15.52 16.97
N SER A 7 -19.10 -16.48 17.83
CA SER A 7 -18.28 -17.67 18.12
C SER A 7 -18.09 -18.62 16.94
N PHE A 8 -18.88 -18.48 15.88
CA PHE A 8 -18.72 -19.24 14.63
C PHE A 8 -17.64 -18.65 13.71
N ILE A 9 -17.21 -17.40 13.91
CA ILE A 9 -16.12 -16.80 13.15
C ILE A 9 -14.81 -17.13 13.86
N PRO A 10 -13.95 -17.98 13.27
CA PRO A 10 -12.69 -18.34 13.90
C PRO A 10 -11.77 -17.12 13.99
N ARG A 11 -11.20 -16.88 15.18
CA ARG A 11 -10.22 -15.81 15.38
C ARG A 11 -8.86 -16.25 14.83
N SER A 12 -8.43 -15.70 13.69
CA SER A 12 -7.11 -15.95 13.11
C SER A 12 -6.43 -14.66 12.65
N ALA A 13 -5.38 -14.26 13.36
CA ALA A 13 -4.57 -13.09 13.00
C ALA A 13 -3.89 -13.26 11.64
N ASP A 14 -3.37 -14.46 11.34
CA ASP A 14 -2.71 -14.72 10.06
C ASP A 14 -3.65 -14.67 8.86
N LEU A 15 -4.89 -15.17 9.03
CA LEU A 15 -5.90 -15.07 7.98
C LEU A 15 -6.28 -13.60 7.75
N ALA A 16 -6.42 -12.81 8.82
CA ALA A 16 -6.67 -11.38 8.71
C ALA A 16 -5.53 -10.66 7.98
N LEU A 17 -4.27 -10.97 8.30
CA LEU A 17 -3.10 -10.41 7.60
C LEU A 17 -3.08 -10.81 6.11
N LEU A 18 -3.38 -12.07 5.78
CA LEU A 18 -3.49 -12.51 4.38
C LEU A 18 -4.56 -11.70 3.63
N VAL A 19 -5.75 -11.55 4.22
CA VAL A 19 -6.85 -10.80 3.61
C VAL A 19 -6.46 -9.33 3.45
N LEU A 20 -5.85 -8.70 4.46
CA LEU A 20 -5.38 -7.32 4.36
C LEU A 20 -4.35 -7.16 3.23
N ARG A 21 -3.34 -8.04 3.17
CA ARG A 21 -2.31 -8.01 2.13
C ARG A 21 -2.89 -8.21 0.74
N ALA A 22 -3.75 -9.21 0.55
CA ALA A 22 -4.35 -9.49 -0.74
C ALA A 22 -5.29 -8.38 -1.18
N TRP A 23 -6.21 -7.94 -0.31
CA TRP A 23 -7.25 -6.97 -0.66
C TRP A 23 -6.67 -5.58 -0.94
N PHE A 24 -5.87 -5.05 -0.01
CA PHE A 24 -5.30 -3.71 -0.15
C PHE A 24 -4.07 -3.69 -1.05
N GLY A 25 -3.26 -4.75 -1.06
CA GLY A 25 -2.15 -4.89 -1.99
C GLY A 25 -2.62 -4.99 -3.45
N LEU A 26 -3.60 -5.85 -3.76
CA LEU A 26 -4.11 -5.96 -5.13
C LEU A 26 -4.83 -4.69 -5.58
N SER A 27 -5.66 -4.08 -4.71
CA SER A 27 -6.34 -2.83 -5.07
C SER A 27 -5.36 -1.69 -5.32
N LEU A 28 -4.31 -1.54 -4.50
CA LEU A 28 -3.28 -0.53 -4.76
C LEU A 28 -2.52 -0.82 -6.06
N MET A 29 -2.10 -2.07 -6.26
CA MET A 29 -1.37 -2.50 -7.45
C MET A 29 -2.15 -2.26 -8.74
N LEU A 30 -3.45 -2.62 -8.75
CA LEU A 30 -4.26 -2.57 -9.96
C LEU A 30 -4.89 -1.21 -10.19
N LEU A 31 -5.38 -0.53 -9.15
CA LEU A 31 -6.12 0.72 -9.30
C LEU A 31 -5.21 1.96 -9.33
N HIS A 32 -4.01 1.89 -8.73
CA HIS A 32 -3.11 3.04 -8.63
C HIS A 32 -1.77 2.79 -9.33
N GLY A 33 -1.21 1.58 -9.19
CA GLY A 33 0.07 1.20 -9.79
C GLY A 33 0.00 0.91 -11.30
N TRP A 34 -0.97 0.11 -11.75
CA TRP A 34 -1.03 -0.38 -13.13
C TRP A 34 -1.05 0.74 -14.16
N GLY A 35 -1.89 1.77 -13.95
CA GLY A 35 -1.96 2.93 -14.85
C GLY A 35 -0.64 3.69 -14.96
N LYS A 36 0.15 3.74 -13.88
CA LYS A 36 1.47 4.37 -13.89
C LYS A 36 2.49 3.55 -14.68
N VAL A 37 2.44 2.22 -14.58
CA VAL A 37 3.30 1.33 -15.37
C VAL A 37 2.94 1.41 -16.86
N SER A 38 1.66 1.24 -17.21
CA SER A 38 1.23 1.20 -18.62
C SER A 38 1.30 2.58 -19.30
N GLY A 39 1.17 3.66 -18.53
CA GLY A 39 1.13 5.04 -19.01
C GLY A 39 2.38 5.86 -18.69
N PHE A 40 3.49 5.22 -18.28
CA PHE A 40 4.63 5.90 -17.67
C PHE A 40 5.15 7.08 -18.49
N SER A 41 5.44 6.86 -19.78
CA SER A 41 5.99 7.87 -20.68
C SER A 41 5.08 9.10 -20.82
N ALA A 42 3.77 8.87 -20.92
CA ALA A 42 2.78 9.95 -21.06
C ALA A 42 2.60 10.75 -19.76
N MET A 43 2.73 10.09 -18.60
CA MET A 43 2.54 10.71 -17.28
C MET A 43 3.79 11.42 -16.78
N ALA A 44 4.99 10.96 -17.16
CA ALA A 44 6.27 11.44 -16.66
C ALA A 44 6.47 12.95 -16.79
N ALA A 45 5.91 13.60 -17.82
CA ALA A 45 6.06 15.04 -18.04
C ALA A 45 5.20 15.92 -17.10
N LYS A 46 4.17 15.35 -16.47
CA LYS A 46 3.17 16.10 -15.69
C LYS A 46 3.03 15.59 -14.26
N PHE A 47 3.80 14.58 -13.88
CA PHE A 47 3.69 13.98 -12.57
C PHE A 47 4.22 14.95 -11.49
N PRO A 48 3.54 15.07 -10.34
CA PRO A 48 4.01 15.91 -9.25
C PRO A 48 5.39 15.49 -8.73
N ASP A 49 6.23 16.46 -8.40
CA ASP A 49 7.53 16.25 -7.75
C ASP A 49 7.58 16.91 -6.35
N PRO A 50 6.82 16.39 -5.37
CA PRO A 50 6.68 17.02 -4.05
C PRO A 50 7.97 16.99 -3.22
N LEU A 51 8.91 16.10 -3.56
CA LEU A 51 10.20 15.97 -2.89
C LEU A 51 11.30 16.79 -3.58
N HIS A 52 10.96 17.52 -4.66
CA HIS A 52 11.89 18.33 -5.46
C HIS A 52 13.15 17.54 -5.88
N LEU A 53 12.96 16.32 -6.37
CA LEU A 53 14.05 15.46 -6.84
C LEU A 53 14.64 15.94 -8.17
N GLY A 54 14.03 16.94 -8.80
CA GLY A 54 14.51 17.57 -10.04
C GLY A 54 14.11 16.79 -11.30
N SER A 55 13.26 15.76 -11.16
CA SER A 55 12.75 14.98 -12.27
C SER A 55 11.39 14.36 -11.96
N ALA A 56 10.37 14.80 -12.68
CA ALA A 56 9.02 14.24 -12.58
C ALA A 56 8.98 12.74 -12.96
N SER A 57 9.87 12.28 -13.84
CA SER A 57 9.99 10.86 -14.17
C SER A 57 10.58 10.03 -13.03
N LEU A 58 11.49 10.61 -12.23
CA LEU A 58 12.03 9.95 -11.04
C LEU A 58 10.95 9.82 -9.96
N SER A 59 10.21 10.90 -9.70
CA SER A 59 9.09 10.89 -8.74
C SER A 59 7.98 9.94 -9.16
N LEU A 60 7.64 9.89 -10.45
CA LEU A 60 6.73 8.88 -11.00
C LEU A 60 7.30 7.46 -10.83
N GLY A 61 8.59 7.25 -11.10
CA GLY A 61 9.28 5.97 -10.93
C GLY A 61 9.18 5.44 -9.51
N MET A 62 9.46 6.29 -8.51
CA MET A 62 9.35 5.93 -7.10
C MET A 62 7.91 5.58 -6.69
N ALA A 63 6.94 6.40 -7.11
CA ALA A 63 5.53 6.12 -6.86
C ALA A 63 5.07 4.81 -7.51
N THR A 64 5.49 4.57 -8.76
CA THR A 64 5.18 3.35 -9.51
C THR A 64 5.78 2.11 -8.85
N PHE A 65 7.04 2.22 -8.41
CA PHE A 65 7.72 1.12 -7.72
C PHE A 65 6.98 0.75 -6.42
N ALA A 66 6.62 1.74 -5.59
CA ALA A 66 5.90 1.48 -4.36
C ALA A 66 4.50 0.90 -4.63
N GLU A 67 3.73 1.53 -5.52
CA GLU A 67 2.33 1.17 -5.72
C GLU A 67 2.14 -0.10 -6.54
N PHE A 68 3.08 -0.47 -7.42
CA PHE A 68 2.98 -1.67 -8.23
C PHE A 68 3.86 -2.80 -7.69
N VAL A 69 5.17 -2.57 -7.60
CA VAL A 69 6.13 -3.61 -7.22
C VAL A 69 6.02 -3.93 -5.73
N CYS A 70 6.12 -2.94 -4.84
CA CYS A 70 6.00 -3.19 -3.40
C CYS A 70 4.61 -3.69 -3.03
N ALA A 71 3.55 -3.18 -3.63
CA ALA A 71 2.21 -3.72 -3.42
C ALA A 71 2.10 -5.20 -3.83
N GLY A 72 2.66 -5.58 -4.99
CA GLY A 72 2.72 -6.97 -5.43
C GLY A 72 3.53 -7.87 -4.48
N LEU A 73 4.67 -7.38 -3.99
CA LEU A 73 5.47 -8.08 -2.98
C LEU A 73 4.68 -8.28 -1.67
N VAL A 74 3.91 -7.28 -1.24
CA VAL A 74 3.02 -7.39 -0.06
C VAL A 74 1.93 -8.44 -0.30
N VAL A 75 1.31 -8.50 -1.48
CA VAL A 75 0.32 -9.53 -1.82
C VAL A 75 0.91 -10.94 -1.67
N LEU A 76 2.11 -11.15 -2.21
CA LEU A 76 2.84 -12.42 -2.09
C LEU A 76 3.30 -12.70 -0.64
N GLY A 77 3.42 -11.64 0.16
CA GLY A 77 4.01 -11.73 1.49
C GLY A 77 5.51 -12.00 1.41
N LEU A 78 6.20 -11.32 0.49
CA LEU A 78 7.64 -11.39 0.28
C LEU A 78 8.28 -10.04 0.65
N PHE A 79 9.30 -10.05 1.50
CA PHE A 79 9.89 -8.85 2.10
C PHE A 79 8.82 -7.90 2.67
N THR A 80 7.80 -8.47 3.32
CA THR A 80 6.51 -7.80 3.56
C THR A 80 6.67 -6.48 4.32
N ARG A 81 7.50 -6.46 5.37
CA ARG A 81 7.72 -5.25 6.17
C ARG A 81 8.41 -4.15 5.35
N PHE A 82 9.43 -4.51 4.57
CA PHE A 82 10.14 -3.55 3.74
C PHE A 82 9.25 -3.01 2.63
N ALA A 83 8.52 -3.89 1.94
CA ALA A 83 7.60 -3.50 0.88
C ALA A 83 6.43 -2.65 1.41
N ALA A 84 5.85 -3.01 2.57
CA ALA A 84 4.81 -2.21 3.21
C ALA A 84 5.32 -0.84 3.63
N LEU A 85 6.55 -0.74 4.15
CA LEU A 85 7.18 0.54 4.49
C LEU A 85 7.31 1.44 3.25
N GLY A 86 7.75 0.88 2.11
CA GLY A 86 7.82 1.62 0.85
C GLY A 86 6.47 2.21 0.43
N VAL A 87 5.41 1.40 0.50
CA VAL A 87 4.03 1.87 0.24
C VAL A 87 3.62 2.96 1.22
N MET A 88 3.86 2.77 2.52
CA MET A 88 3.49 3.75 3.54
C MET A 88 4.19 5.10 3.32
N ILE A 89 5.47 5.10 2.96
CA ILE A 89 6.20 6.34 2.66
C ILE A 89 5.55 7.07 1.48
N THR A 90 5.27 6.37 0.38
CA THR A 90 4.63 6.97 -0.80
C THR A 90 3.22 7.50 -0.49
N MET A 91 2.41 6.75 0.25
CA MET A 91 1.07 7.21 0.66
C MET A 91 1.13 8.39 1.63
N GLY A 92 2.12 8.43 2.52
CA GLY A 92 2.38 9.59 3.37
C GLY A 92 2.74 10.83 2.56
N VAL A 93 3.71 10.72 1.64
CA VAL A 93 4.08 11.82 0.74
C VAL A 93 2.87 12.30 -0.06
N ALA A 94 2.06 11.37 -0.61
CA ALA A 94 0.85 11.72 -1.33
C ALA A 94 -0.15 12.49 -0.43
N PHE A 95 -0.44 11.99 0.77
CA PHE A 95 -1.41 12.61 1.66
C PHE A 95 -0.97 14.00 2.14
N TRP A 96 0.26 14.13 2.65
CA TRP A 96 0.73 15.39 3.24
C TRP A 96 1.19 16.41 2.20
N LEU A 97 1.92 15.99 1.18
CA LEU A 97 2.61 16.91 0.27
C LEU A 97 1.87 17.12 -1.05
N VAL A 98 1.05 16.17 -1.50
CA VAL A 98 0.29 16.32 -2.75
C VAL A 98 -1.15 16.75 -2.47
N HIS A 99 -1.81 16.13 -1.49
CA HIS A 99 -3.22 16.40 -1.16
C HIS A 99 -3.41 17.40 0.00
N GLY A 100 -2.32 17.84 0.63
CA GLY A 100 -2.38 18.84 1.70
C GLY A 100 -3.32 18.44 2.84
N HIS A 101 -3.22 17.20 3.32
CA HIS A 101 -3.98 16.65 4.46
C HIS A 101 -5.52 16.73 4.36
N GLN A 102 -6.07 16.96 3.17
CA GLN A 102 -7.52 17.03 2.96
C GLN A 102 -8.11 15.62 2.87
N LEU A 103 -9.16 15.35 3.65
CA LEU A 103 -9.88 14.06 3.62
C LEU A 103 -11.19 14.11 2.82
N THR A 104 -11.61 15.30 2.39
CA THR A 104 -12.89 15.49 1.70
C THR A 104 -12.75 16.53 0.59
N GLY A 105 -13.64 16.46 -0.39
CA GLY A 105 -13.70 17.44 -1.50
C GLY A 105 -12.86 17.04 -2.72
N PRO A 106 -12.77 17.92 -3.74
CA PRO A 106 -12.20 17.58 -5.04
C PRO A 106 -10.71 17.22 -5.03
N ALA A 107 -9.96 17.73 -4.05
CA ALA A 107 -8.54 17.44 -3.85
C ALA A 107 -8.28 16.43 -2.73
N SER A 108 -9.30 15.65 -2.33
CA SER A 108 -9.19 14.70 -1.21
C SER A 108 -8.06 13.69 -1.40
N GLY A 109 -7.23 13.57 -0.36
CA GLY A 109 -6.23 12.52 -0.18
C GLY A 109 -6.73 11.35 0.67
N GLU A 110 -8.05 11.18 0.83
CA GLU A 110 -8.66 10.10 1.61
C GLU A 110 -8.09 8.73 1.25
N MET A 111 -7.93 8.42 -0.04
CA MET A 111 -7.38 7.13 -0.46
C MET A 111 -5.94 6.93 0.01
N ALA A 112 -5.09 7.95 -0.11
CA ALA A 112 -3.73 7.91 0.39
C ALA A 112 -3.71 7.69 1.92
N PHE A 113 -4.61 8.36 2.65
CA PHE A 113 -4.76 8.18 4.09
C PHE A 113 -5.24 6.77 4.48
N LEU A 114 -6.24 6.23 3.78
CA LEU A 114 -6.77 4.88 4.03
C LEU A 114 -5.72 3.81 3.72
N TYR A 115 -5.01 3.93 2.59
CA TYR A 115 -3.92 3.01 2.25
C TYR A 115 -2.76 3.11 3.25
N LEU A 116 -2.41 4.30 3.71
CA LEU A 116 -1.44 4.44 4.80
C LEU A 116 -1.91 3.71 6.07
N GLY A 117 -3.19 3.89 6.43
CA GLY A 117 -3.80 3.28 7.62
C GLY A 117 -3.86 1.76 7.58
N VAL A 118 -4.15 1.15 6.42
CA VAL A 118 -4.22 -0.31 6.28
C VAL A 118 -2.86 -0.98 6.04
N PHE A 119 -1.88 -0.28 5.49
CA PHE A 119 -0.52 -0.82 5.38
C PHE A 119 0.27 -0.76 6.70
N LEU A 120 -0.12 0.11 7.64
CA LEU A 120 0.45 0.13 8.99
C LEU A 120 0.28 -1.20 9.76
N PRO A 121 -0.91 -1.81 9.89
CA PRO A 121 -1.05 -3.11 10.55
C PRO A 121 -0.36 -4.24 9.77
N ILE A 122 -0.22 -4.14 8.45
CA ILE A 122 0.60 -5.08 7.67
C ILE A 122 2.08 -4.94 8.05
N PHE A 123 2.58 -3.71 8.16
CA PHE A 123 3.96 -3.43 8.56
C PHE A 123 4.27 -3.91 9.99
N VAL A 124 3.37 -3.64 10.94
CA VAL A 124 3.54 -4.01 12.35
C VAL A 124 3.35 -5.52 12.54
N GLY A 125 2.25 -6.06 12.01
CA GLY A 125 1.88 -7.47 12.11
C GLY A 125 2.77 -8.41 11.29
N GLY A 126 3.47 -7.88 10.29
CA GLY A 126 4.40 -8.63 9.46
C GLY A 126 3.70 -9.51 8.41
N PRO A 127 4.42 -10.52 7.89
CA PRO A 127 3.97 -11.32 6.74
C PRO A 127 2.80 -12.27 7.07
N GLY A 128 2.71 -12.76 8.31
CA GLY A 128 1.77 -13.79 8.73
C GLY A 128 2.09 -15.17 8.13
N LYS A 129 1.48 -16.25 8.66
CA LYS A 129 1.83 -17.63 8.26
C LYS A 129 1.56 -17.98 6.79
N TYR A 130 0.64 -17.28 6.12
CA TYR A 130 0.27 -17.51 4.73
C TYR A 130 1.06 -16.59 3.78
N SER A 131 2.37 -16.60 3.88
CA SER A 131 3.27 -15.72 3.14
C SER A 131 4.48 -16.50 2.63
N ILE A 132 5.13 -15.98 1.60
CA ILE A 132 6.41 -16.53 1.13
C ILE A 132 7.49 -16.32 2.19
N ASP A 133 7.52 -15.18 2.87
CA ASP A 133 8.44 -14.91 3.99
C ASP A 133 8.36 -16.03 5.05
N ALA A 134 7.15 -16.40 5.49
CA ALA A 134 6.97 -17.47 6.45
C ALA A 134 7.41 -18.84 5.91
N ALA A 135 7.15 -19.12 4.63
CA ALA A 135 7.61 -20.34 3.97
C ALA A 135 9.15 -20.42 3.89
N MET A 136 9.83 -19.27 3.83
CA MET A 136 11.30 -19.16 3.88
C MET A 136 11.86 -19.08 5.31
N GLY A 137 11.01 -19.16 6.35
CA GLY A 137 11.42 -19.05 7.74
C GLY A 137 11.70 -17.62 8.24
N VAL A 138 11.36 -16.61 7.43
CA VAL A 138 11.44 -15.19 7.81
C VAL A 138 10.16 -14.80 8.55
N LYS A 139 10.30 -14.21 9.75
CA LYS A 139 9.18 -13.76 10.60
C LYS A 139 9.05 -12.24 10.64
#